data_AF-A0A923I560-F1
#
_entry.id   AF-A0A923I560-F1
#
_cell.length_a   1.000
_cell.length_b   1.000
_cell.length_c   1.000
_cell.angle_alpha   90.00
_cell.angle_beta   90.00
_cell.angle_gamma   90.00
#
_symmetry.space_group_name_H-M   'P 1'
#
loop_
_entity.id
_entity.type
_entity.pdbx_description
1 polymer ?
#
loop_
_entity_poly.entity_id
_entity_poly.type
_entity_poly.pdbx_seq_one_letter_code
_entity_poly.pdbx_strand_id
1 'polypeptide(L)' 'MQENWNESALHLIVTGTRRDGRRRYDRQSKQALVKACLQPGVSLAGMALKHGV' A
#
# COMPACT_ATOMS: atom_id res chain seq x y z
N MET A 1 -20.58 -5.53 -4.88
CA MET A 1 -20.51 -4.14 -4.38
C MET A 1 -19.10 -3.89 -3.88
N GLN A 2 -18.61 -2.65 -4.06
CA GLN A 2 -17.28 -2.08 -3.77
C GLN A 2 -16.20 -2.25 -4.84
N GLU A 3 -16.34 -1.46 -5.91
CA GLU A 3 -15.23 -0.94 -6.71
C GLU A 3 -15.33 0.58 -6.64
N ASN A 4 -14.45 1.23 -5.86
CA ASN A 4 -14.09 2.66 -5.95
C ASN A 4 -13.10 3.05 -4.84
N TRP A 5 -12.05 2.24 -4.64
CA TRP A 5 -10.84 2.77 -4.03
C TRP A 5 -10.01 3.32 -5.16
N ASN A 6 -9.64 4.60 -5.10
CA ASN A 6 -8.69 5.17 -6.05
C ASN A 6 -7.41 4.32 -6.00
N GLU A 7 -7.25 3.38 -6.94
CA GLU A 7 -6.14 2.42 -6.99
C GLU A 7 -4.80 3.15 -7.08
N SER A 8 -4.82 4.33 -7.69
CA SER A 8 -3.72 5.28 -7.79
C SER A 8 -3.33 5.92 -6.45
N ALA A 9 -4.25 6.00 -5.48
CA ALA A 9 -4.02 6.65 -4.19
C ALA A 9 -3.32 5.74 -3.16
N LEU A 10 -3.20 4.44 -3.44
CA LEU A 10 -2.54 3.46 -2.57
C LEU A 10 -1.12 3.10 -3.00
N HIS A 11 -0.58 3.84 -3.98
CA HIS A 11 0.81 3.65 -4.40
C HIS A 11 1.76 4.06 -3.27
N LEU A 12 2.63 3.13 -2.85
CA LEU A 12 3.67 3.46 -1.88
C LEU A 12 4.74 4.34 -2.52
N ILE A 13 4.89 5.56 -2.00
CA ILE A 13 5.90 6.49 -2.48
C ILE A 13 7.23 6.16 -1.82
N VAL A 14 8.26 5.87 -2.61
CA VAL A 14 9.62 5.59 -2.10
C VAL A 14 10.31 6.90 -1.75
N THR A 15 10.71 7.07 -0.50
CA THR A 15 11.45 8.24 0.00
C THR A 15 12.96 7.99 0.10
N GLY A 16 13.38 6.73 -0.07
CA GLY A 16 14.79 6.38 -0.14
C GLY A 16 15.01 4.88 -0.10
N THR A 17 16.26 4.48 -0.16
CA THR A 17 16.70 3.09 -0.03
C THR A 17 17.71 2.97 1.10
N ARG A 18 17.65 1.86 1.84
CA ARG A 18 18.61 1.54 2.88
C ARG A 18 19.81 0.80 2.27
N ARG A 19 20.91 0.70 3.03
CA ARG A 19 22.13 -0.02 2.62
C ARG A 19 21.90 -1.51 2.35
N ASP A 20 20.88 -2.10 2.96
CA ASP A 20 20.44 -3.49 2.74
C ASP A 20 19.48 -3.64 1.53
N GLY A 21 19.34 -2.61 0.69
CA GLY A 21 18.50 -2.64 -0.51
C GLY A 21 17.00 -2.45 -0.25
N ARG A 22 16.57 -2.39 1.01
CA ARG A 22 15.17 -2.18 1.37
C ARG A 22 14.71 -0.75 1.08
N ARG A 23 13.55 -0.62 0.44
CA ARG A 23 12.88 0.68 0.21
C ARG A 23 12.34 1.26 1.52
N ARG A 24 12.54 2.56 1.72
CA ARG A 24 11.80 3.36 2.69
C ARG A 24 10.63 3.99 1.95
N TYR A 25 9.44 3.79 2.47
CA TYR A 25 8.24 4.43 1.94
C TYR A 25 7.80 5.59 2.82
N ASP A 26 7.21 6.58 2.18
CA ASP A 26 6.55 7.70 2.83
C ASP A 26 5.51 7.23 3.85
N ARG A 27 5.37 7.97 4.95
CA ARG A 27 4.49 7.61 6.05
C ARG A 27 3.02 7.73 5.66
N GLN A 28 2.66 8.74 4.88
CA GLN A 28 1.27 9.01 4.49
C GLN A 28 0.76 7.94 3.50
N SER A 29 1.57 7.58 2.50
CA SER A 29 1.25 6.48 1.58
C SER A 29 1.12 5.13 2.28
N LYS A 30 1.99 4.81 3.25
CA LYS A 30 1.83 3.62 4.10
C LYS A 30 0.52 3.63 4.88
N GLN A 31 0.15 4.76 5.47
CA GLN A 31 -1.10 4.88 6.22
C GLN A 31 -2.32 4.71 5.34
N ALA A 32 -2.29 5.23 4.10
CA ALA A 32 -3.35 5.02 3.13
C ALA A 32 -3.53 3.52 2.81
N LEU A 33 -2.44 2.80 2.55
CA LEU A 33 -2.47 1.36 2.30
C LEU A 33 -3.02 0.58 3.51
N VAL A 34 -2.57 0.89 4.72
CA VAL A 34 -3.08 0.24 5.94
C VAL A 34 -4.58 0.48 6.13
N LYS A 35 -5.06 1.72 5.93
CA LYS A 35 -6.48 2.04 6.05
C LYS A 35 -7.34 1.27 5.04
N ALA A 36 -6.83 1.08 3.82
CA ALA A 36 -7.49 0.27 2.80
C ALA A 36 -7.55 -1.21 3.22
N CYS A 37 -6.45 -1.76 3.77
CA CYS A 37 -6.41 -3.15 4.24
C CYS A 37 -7.32 -3.43 5.45
N LEU A 38 -7.68 -2.40 6.23
CA LEU A 38 -8.58 -2.54 7.37
C LEU A 38 -10.07 -2.53 6.99
N GLN A 39 -10.39 -2.31 5.71
CA GLN A 39 -11.79 -2.32 5.27
C GLN A 39 -12.33 -3.76 5.25
N PRO A 40 -13.57 -3.98 5.69
CA PRO A 40 -14.18 -5.30 5.67
C PRO A 40 -14.25 -5.85 4.23
N GLY A 41 -13.92 -7.12 4.07
CA GLY A 41 -13.90 -7.79 2.76
C GLY A 41 -12.62 -7.60 1.95
N VAL A 42 -11.66 -6.81 2.44
CA VAL A 42 -10.35 -6.67 1.77
C VAL A 42 -9.42 -7.82 2.14
N SER A 43 -8.85 -8.46 1.12
CA SER A 43 -7.80 -9.47 1.31
C SER A 43 -6.43 -8.80 1.41
N LEU A 44 -5.77 -8.95 2.57
CA LEU A 44 -4.43 -8.40 2.79
C LEU A 44 -3.41 -8.98 1.79
N ALA A 45 -3.49 -10.28 1.51
CA ALA A 45 -2.61 -10.93 0.53
C ALA A 45 -2.87 -10.42 -0.90
N GLY A 46 -4.15 -10.24 -1.27
CA GLY A 46 -4.52 -9.64 -2.56
C GLY A 46 -3.99 -8.22 -2.71
N MET A 47 -4.07 -7.41 -1.65
CA MET A 47 -3.49 -6.07 -1.62
C MET A 47 -1.96 -6.09 -1.74
N ALA A 48 -1.28 -7.02 -1.07
CA ALA A 48 0.18 -7.13 -1.17
C ALA A 48 0.63 -7.47 -2.61
N LEU A 49 -0.01 -8.45 -3.23
CA LEU A 49 0.26 -8.85 -4.61
C LEU A 49 -0.01 -7.69 -5.59
N LYS A 50 -1.14 -6.99 -5.42
CA LYS A 50 -1.53 -5.87 -6.29
C LYS A 50 -0.55 -4.72 -6.25
N HIS A 51 0.03 -4.43 -5.08
CA HIS A 51 0.93 -3.30 -4.87
C HIS A 51 2.43 -3.69 -4.89
N GLY A 52 2.75 -4.98 -5.03
CA GLY A 52 4.13 -5.46 -5.14
C GLY A 52 4.98 -5.20 -3.90
N VAL A 53 4.39 -5.41 -2.72
CA VAL A 53 5.02 -5.14 -1.40
C VAL A 53 5.44 -6.39 -0.66
#